data_AF-A0A3B3RJY2-F1
#
_entry.id   AF-A0A3B3RJY2-F1
#
_cell.length_a   1.000
_cell.length_b   1.000
_cell.length_c   1.000
_cell.angle_alpha   90.00
_cell.angle_beta   90.00
_cell.angle_gamma   90.00
#
_symmetry.space_group_name_H-M   'P 1'
#
loop_
_entity.id
_entity.type
_entity.pdbx_description
1 polymer ?
#
loop_
_entity_poly.entity_id
_entity_poly.type
_entity_poly.pdbx_seq_one_letter_code
_entity_poly.pdbx_strand_id
1 'polypeptide(L)'
;PLRCLPCCPQGLCGAFPAALRAFILDFHSLPEGVTKVTGFCAQRKSSSGPDVAYRVAKDAQLSAPTKQLYPASAFPEDFSILATVKPKKGSQAFLMSIYNEQGIQQLGMEVGRSPVFLYEDHTGKPSPEDYPLFSGLNLADGKWHRVAVSVHKQTVSMILDCKKKITRQLKRSAHPIIDTKGIVVFGTRILDEDVFEVCLFYLYSKWENKAVCLEGGSRFMYLSGSNDGISRRNPAAAGPQHWGVPLSPQAGGNEQIQR
;
A
#
# COMPACT_ATOMS: atom_id res chain seq x y z
N PRO A 1 -16.83 4.89 15.40
CA PRO A 1 -15.35 5.00 15.56
C PRO A 1 -14.66 3.79 14.90
N LEU A 2 -13.56 4.00 14.15
CA LEU A 2 -12.73 2.88 13.67
C LEU A 2 -12.21 2.09 14.88
N ARG A 3 -12.24 0.76 14.87
CA ARG A 3 -11.63 0.01 15.98
C ARG A 3 -10.12 0.21 15.95
N CYS A 4 -9.55 0.35 17.13
CA CYS A 4 -8.11 0.47 17.32
C CYS A 4 -7.45 -0.89 17.06
N LEU A 5 -7.15 -1.18 15.80
CA LEU A 5 -6.37 -2.35 15.40
C LEU A 5 -4.93 -1.91 15.15
N PRO A 6 -3.95 -2.69 15.61
CA PRO A 6 -2.54 -2.32 15.51
C PRO A 6 -2.17 -2.06 14.05
N CYS A 7 -1.32 -1.06 13.82
CA CYS A 7 -0.79 -0.79 12.49
C CYS A 7 -0.09 -2.01 11.89
N CYS A 8 0.50 -2.87 12.72
CA CYS A 8 0.93 -4.21 12.31
C CYS A 8 0.32 -5.28 13.24
N PRO A 9 -0.61 -6.12 12.77
CA PRO A 9 -1.07 -7.26 13.57
C PRO A 9 0.09 -8.22 13.82
N GLN A 10 0.23 -8.69 15.06
CA GLN A 10 1.22 -9.71 15.43
C GLN A 10 1.14 -10.90 14.46
N GLY A 11 2.28 -11.32 13.90
CA GLY A 11 2.38 -12.42 12.92
C GLY A 11 2.39 -12.03 11.45
N LEU A 12 1.85 -10.86 11.06
CA LEU A 12 1.86 -10.40 9.66
C LEU A 12 3.11 -9.61 9.28
N CYS A 13 3.86 -9.11 10.27
CA CYS A 13 5.15 -8.42 10.04
C CYS A 13 6.26 -9.31 9.46
N GLY A 14 6.16 -10.62 9.68
CA GLY A 14 7.14 -11.60 9.18
C GLY A 14 6.80 -12.18 7.79
N ALA A 15 5.59 -11.95 7.28
CA ALA A 15 5.11 -12.50 6.01
C ALA A 15 5.15 -11.47 4.86
N PHE A 16 5.93 -10.39 5.02
CA PHE A 16 6.08 -9.36 4.00
C PHE A 16 7.11 -9.79 2.95
N PRO A 17 6.90 -9.46 1.66
CA PRO A 17 8.00 -9.40 0.73
C PRO A 17 9.05 -8.45 1.32
N ALA A 18 10.26 -8.95 1.56
CA ALA A 18 11.34 -8.23 2.23
C ALA A 18 11.58 -6.83 1.63
N ALA A 19 11.31 -6.66 0.34
CA ALA A 19 11.52 -5.42 -0.39
C ALA A 19 10.67 -4.22 0.07
N LEU A 20 9.43 -4.42 0.55
CA LEU A 20 8.61 -3.31 1.02
C LEU A 20 8.80 -3.01 2.51
N ARG A 21 9.18 -4.03 3.28
CA ARG A 21 9.70 -3.86 4.64
C ARG A 21 10.99 -3.01 4.60
N ALA A 22 11.83 -3.21 3.57
CA ALA A 22 13.07 -2.47 3.36
C ALA A 22 12.89 -0.96 3.15
N PHE A 23 11.82 -0.52 2.47
CA PHE A 23 11.72 0.89 2.05
C PHE A 23 11.41 1.89 3.17
N ILE A 24 10.75 1.46 4.25
CA ILE A 24 10.39 2.35 5.38
C ILE A 24 10.99 1.85 6.71
N LEU A 25 11.24 0.54 6.86
CA LEU A 25 11.50 -0.07 8.17
C LEU A 25 12.89 -0.68 8.36
N ASP A 26 13.75 -0.71 7.33
CA ASP A 26 15.08 -1.33 7.41
C ASP A 26 16.22 -0.29 7.41
N PHE A 27 15.88 0.98 7.68
CA PHE A 27 16.92 1.93 8.03
C PHE A 27 17.40 1.65 9.46
N HIS A 28 18.69 1.31 9.60
CA HIS A 28 19.36 1.22 10.91
C HIS A 28 19.19 2.50 11.76
N SER A 29 18.92 3.64 11.11
CA SER A 29 18.57 4.94 11.69
C SER A 29 17.58 5.65 10.77
N LEU A 30 16.60 6.37 11.30
CA LEU A 30 15.59 7.04 10.46
C LEU A 30 16.25 8.01 9.45
N PRO A 31 15.80 8.04 8.19
CA PRO A 31 16.26 9.03 7.22
C PRO A 31 15.98 10.46 7.69
N GLU A 32 16.74 11.40 7.15
CA GLU A 32 16.46 12.83 7.31
C GLU A 32 15.01 13.14 6.88
N GLY A 33 14.36 14.03 7.62
CA GLY A 33 12.94 14.36 7.41
C GLY A 33 11.94 13.30 7.91
N VAL A 34 12.40 12.15 8.45
CA VAL A 34 11.51 11.13 9.04
C VAL A 34 11.61 11.10 10.56
N THR A 35 10.48 11.27 11.24
CA THR A 35 10.43 11.24 12.72
C THR A 35 9.38 10.25 13.24
N LYS A 36 9.70 9.56 14.34
CA LYS A 36 8.74 8.68 15.02
C LYS A 36 7.68 9.50 15.75
N VAL A 37 6.42 9.10 15.61
CA VAL A 37 5.27 9.71 16.28
C VAL A 37 4.30 8.63 16.79
N THR A 38 3.34 9.02 17.62
CA THR A 38 2.24 8.15 18.02
C THR A 38 1.37 7.79 16.81
N GLY A 39 1.21 6.50 16.56
CA GLY A 39 0.44 5.97 15.46
C GLY A 39 -1.07 5.95 15.73
N PHE A 40 -1.77 5.14 14.93
CA PHE A 40 -3.22 5.09 14.95
C PHE A 40 -3.81 4.73 16.32
N CYS A 41 -3.16 3.81 17.05
CA CYS A 41 -3.56 3.43 18.39
C CYS A 41 -2.67 4.02 19.48
N ALA A 42 -3.12 5.12 20.09
CA ALA A 42 -2.42 5.72 21.23
C ALA A 42 -2.47 4.85 22.51
N GLN A 43 -3.50 4.00 22.66
CA GLN A 43 -3.63 3.10 23.81
C GLN A 43 -4.09 1.72 23.33
N ARG A 44 -3.31 0.68 23.66
CA ARG A 44 -3.63 -0.72 23.36
C ARG A 44 -3.75 -1.51 24.67
N LYS A 45 -4.82 -2.31 24.80
CA LYS A 45 -5.01 -3.22 25.94
C LYS A 45 -4.03 -4.40 25.93
N SER A 46 -3.47 -4.75 24.76
CA SER A 46 -2.68 -5.97 24.52
C SER A 46 -1.19 -5.73 24.32
N SER A 47 -0.67 -4.52 24.57
CA SER A 47 0.76 -4.21 24.44
C SER A 47 1.19 -3.12 25.42
N SER A 48 2.48 -3.06 25.73
CA SER A 48 3.10 -2.11 26.66
C SER A 48 3.15 -0.64 26.20
N GLY A 49 2.57 -0.27 25.04
CA GLY A 49 2.62 1.10 24.54
C GLY A 49 1.80 1.37 23.26
N PRO A 50 1.79 2.63 22.80
CA PRO A 50 1.10 3.04 21.58
C PRO A 50 1.64 2.35 20.32
N ASP A 51 0.84 2.35 19.25
CA ASP A 51 1.34 2.10 17.90
C ASP A 51 2.39 3.16 17.52
N VAL A 52 3.36 2.76 16.70
CA VAL A 52 4.37 3.66 16.14
C VAL A 52 3.95 4.04 14.73
N ALA A 53 4.02 5.32 14.41
CA ALA A 53 3.95 5.85 13.06
C ALA A 53 5.17 6.71 12.76
N TYR A 54 5.30 7.09 11.50
CA TYR A 54 6.37 7.93 11.00
C TYR A 54 5.77 9.18 10.37
N ARG A 55 6.17 10.35 10.86
CA ARG A 55 5.93 11.61 10.18
C ARG A 55 7.00 11.78 9.11
N VAL A 56 6.57 12.00 7.89
CA VAL A 56 7.42 12.31 6.74
C VAL A 56 7.31 13.80 6.47
N ALA A 57 8.41 14.52 6.62
CA ALA A 57 8.53 15.94 6.33
C ALA A 57 8.69 16.19 4.82
N LYS A 58 8.47 17.45 4.42
CA LYS A 58 8.54 17.92 3.02
C LYS A 58 9.88 17.59 2.34
N ASP A 59 10.96 17.72 3.10
CA ASP A 59 12.35 17.58 2.68
C ASP A 59 12.85 16.13 2.77
N ALA A 60 12.02 15.19 3.24
CA ALA A 60 12.39 13.79 3.32
C ALA A 60 12.56 13.20 1.92
N GLN A 61 13.76 12.72 1.59
CA GLN A 61 14.06 12.07 0.32
C GLN A 61 13.92 10.56 0.43
N LEU A 62 12.68 10.08 0.35
CA LEU A 62 12.38 8.64 0.42
C LEU A 62 12.18 8.09 -0.99
N SER A 63 13.26 7.60 -1.60
CA SER A 63 13.21 6.99 -2.93
C SER A 63 14.07 5.73 -3.02
N ALA A 64 13.68 4.81 -3.90
CA ALA A 64 14.42 3.58 -4.19
C ALA A 64 14.21 3.15 -5.64
N PRO A 65 15.15 2.41 -6.26
CA PRO A 65 14.93 1.81 -7.57
C PRO A 65 13.70 0.88 -7.54
N THR A 66 12.73 1.08 -8.44
CA THR A 66 11.48 0.29 -8.46
C THR A 66 11.77 -1.20 -8.62
N LYS A 67 12.83 -1.55 -9.36
CA LYS A 67 13.31 -2.92 -9.54
C LYS A 67 13.67 -3.63 -8.22
N GLN A 68 14.01 -2.92 -7.14
CA GLN A 68 14.24 -3.56 -5.84
C GLN A 68 12.94 -4.13 -5.24
N LEU A 69 11.78 -3.54 -5.55
CA LEU A 69 10.47 -4.06 -5.16
C LEU A 69 10.03 -5.27 -6.01
N TYR A 70 10.58 -5.37 -7.22
CA TYR A 70 10.24 -6.39 -8.22
C TYR A 70 11.51 -7.00 -8.84
N PRO A 71 12.38 -7.65 -8.05
CA PRO A 71 13.71 -8.05 -8.51
C PRO A 71 13.67 -9.17 -9.56
N ALA A 72 12.65 -10.02 -9.51
CA ALA A 72 12.50 -11.21 -10.34
C ALA A 72 11.19 -11.25 -11.12
N SER A 73 10.43 -10.15 -11.16
CA SER A 73 9.14 -10.09 -11.86
C SER A 73 8.88 -8.72 -12.46
N ALA A 74 7.98 -8.64 -13.43
CA ALA A 74 7.44 -7.36 -13.87
C ALA A 74 6.57 -6.72 -12.77
N PHE A 75 6.30 -5.41 -12.89
CA PHE A 75 5.23 -4.78 -12.13
C PHE A 75 3.90 -5.43 -12.54
N PRO A 76 3.03 -5.81 -11.59
CA PRO A 76 1.79 -6.51 -11.88
C PRO A 76 0.80 -5.65 -12.67
N GLU A 77 0.05 -6.25 -13.59
CA GLU A 77 -1.09 -5.57 -14.22
C GLU A 77 -2.15 -5.21 -13.17
N ASP A 78 -2.57 -6.17 -12.35
CA ASP A 78 -3.55 -5.95 -11.28
C ASP A 78 -2.88 -5.92 -9.90
N PHE A 79 -3.19 -4.92 -9.09
CA PHE A 79 -2.53 -4.70 -7.80
C PHE A 79 -3.44 -3.98 -6.81
N SER A 80 -3.02 -3.98 -5.54
CA SER A 80 -3.66 -3.19 -4.50
C SER A 80 -2.64 -2.43 -3.66
N ILE A 81 -2.94 -1.19 -3.33
CA ILE A 81 -2.20 -0.36 -2.38
C ILE A 81 -3.03 -0.23 -1.11
N LEU A 82 -2.47 -0.52 0.05
CA LEU A 82 -3.09 -0.34 1.35
C LEU A 82 -2.24 0.63 2.16
N ALA A 83 -2.86 1.65 2.73
CA ALA A 83 -2.15 2.58 3.61
C ALA A 83 -3.00 2.97 4.82
N THR A 84 -2.32 3.22 5.94
CA THR A 84 -2.91 3.91 7.10
C THR A 84 -2.17 5.21 7.28
N VAL A 85 -2.87 6.32 7.00
CA VAL A 85 -2.27 7.65 6.86
C VAL A 85 -3.07 8.68 7.64
N LYS A 86 -2.38 9.72 8.09
CA LYS A 86 -2.95 10.95 8.63
C LYS A 86 -2.27 12.12 7.93
N PRO A 87 -2.83 12.58 6.79
CA PRO A 87 -2.38 13.80 6.13
C PRO A 87 -2.61 15.02 7.02
N LYS A 88 -1.78 16.06 6.84
CA LYS A 88 -2.02 17.37 7.44
C LYS A 88 -3.39 17.91 7.00
N LYS A 89 -4.09 18.60 7.88
CA LYS A 89 -5.40 19.15 7.53
C LYS A 89 -5.28 20.12 6.36
N GLY A 90 -6.03 19.88 5.29
CA GLY A 90 -6.03 20.69 4.07
C GLY A 90 -4.85 20.47 3.12
N SER A 91 -3.93 19.54 3.42
CA SER A 91 -2.84 19.18 2.50
C SER A 91 -3.35 18.41 1.28
N GLN A 92 -2.58 18.47 0.18
CA GLN A 92 -2.83 17.72 -1.02
C GLN A 92 -1.49 17.22 -1.59
N ALA A 93 -1.22 15.92 -1.45
CA ALA A 93 0.10 15.37 -1.77
C ALA A 93 0.02 13.95 -2.32
N PHE A 94 1.03 13.55 -3.09
CA PHE A 94 1.23 12.14 -3.38
C PHE A 94 1.78 11.41 -2.15
N LEU A 95 1.10 10.33 -1.76
CA LEU A 95 1.60 9.40 -0.76
C LEU A 95 2.74 8.54 -1.34
N MET A 96 2.57 8.11 -2.60
CA MET A 96 3.56 7.32 -3.32
C MET A 96 3.46 7.65 -4.81
N SER A 97 4.62 7.70 -5.47
CA SER A 97 4.76 7.84 -6.91
C SER A 97 5.72 6.79 -7.47
N ILE A 98 5.47 6.32 -8.70
CA ILE A 98 6.42 5.51 -9.47
C ILE A 98 6.75 6.27 -10.75
N TYR A 99 8.04 6.38 -11.03
CA TYR A 99 8.59 7.02 -12.22
C TYR A 99 9.29 5.97 -13.09
N ASN A 100 9.17 6.12 -14.41
CA ASN A 100 9.89 5.29 -15.38
C ASN A 100 11.37 5.71 -15.53
N GLU A 101 12.11 5.03 -16.41
CA GLU A 101 13.52 5.32 -16.72
C GLU A 101 13.76 6.77 -17.20
N GLN A 102 12.75 7.38 -17.85
CA GLN A 102 12.80 8.75 -18.36
C GLN A 102 12.36 9.81 -17.33
N GLY A 103 11.99 9.40 -16.11
CA GLY A 103 11.52 10.32 -15.07
C GLY A 103 10.06 10.77 -15.22
N ILE A 104 9.27 10.10 -16.07
CA ILE A 104 7.82 10.34 -16.20
C ILE A 104 7.10 9.59 -15.08
N GLN A 105 6.21 10.27 -14.37
CA GLN A 105 5.38 9.65 -13.33
C GLN A 105 4.33 8.76 -13.98
N GLN A 106 4.43 7.45 -13.80
CA GLN A 106 3.48 6.47 -14.34
C GLN A 106 2.43 6.03 -13.34
N LEU A 107 2.68 6.21 -12.04
CA LEU A 107 1.70 5.90 -11.00
C LEU A 107 1.80 6.93 -9.88
N GLY A 108 0.66 7.36 -9.36
CA GLY A 108 0.59 8.24 -8.21
C GLY A 108 -0.67 8.04 -7.39
N MET A 109 -0.52 7.82 -6.09
CA MET A 109 -1.65 7.81 -5.16
C MET A 109 -1.67 9.09 -4.36
N GLU A 110 -2.65 9.94 -4.63
CA GLU A 110 -2.83 11.19 -3.89
C GLU A 110 -3.59 10.98 -2.57
N VAL A 111 -3.24 11.79 -1.57
CA VAL A 111 -3.98 11.96 -0.32
C VAL A 111 -4.38 13.43 -0.19
N GLY A 112 -5.65 13.67 0.12
CA GLY A 112 -6.19 15.01 0.08
C GLY A 112 -7.71 15.03 -0.03
N ARG A 113 -8.25 16.15 -0.52
CA ARG A 113 -9.66 16.26 -0.88
C ARG A 113 -9.83 15.85 -2.34
N SER A 114 -10.80 14.98 -2.61
CA SER A 114 -11.06 14.41 -3.94
C SER A 114 -9.77 13.90 -4.58
N PRO A 115 -9.08 12.91 -3.99
CA PRO A 115 -7.76 12.49 -4.45
C PRO A 115 -7.84 11.92 -5.87
N VAL A 116 -6.80 12.21 -6.64
CA VAL A 116 -6.52 11.65 -7.96
C VAL A 116 -5.71 10.36 -7.80
N PHE A 117 -6.02 9.37 -8.62
CA PHE A 117 -5.13 8.24 -8.86
C PHE A 117 -4.50 8.41 -10.24
N LEU A 118 -3.24 8.85 -10.24
CA LEU A 118 -2.47 9.02 -11.46
C LEU A 118 -2.02 7.65 -11.95
N TYR A 119 -2.23 7.39 -13.24
CA TYR A 119 -1.82 6.17 -13.90
C TYR A 119 -1.49 6.45 -15.37
N GLU A 120 -0.37 5.97 -15.86
CA GLU A 120 0.03 6.03 -17.25
C GLU A 120 0.84 4.78 -17.58
N ASP A 121 0.31 3.93 -18.46
CA ASP A 121 1.06 2.77 -18.94
C ASP A 121 2.04 3.13 -20.06
N HIS A 122 2.83 2.15 -20.51
CA HIS A 122 3.77 2.30 -21.64
C HIS A 122 3.17 2.82 -22.96
N THR A 123 1.84 2.85 -23.12
CA THR A 123 1.16 3.40 -24.30
C THR A 123 0.70 4.85 -24.09
N GLY A 124 0.99 5.46 -22.93
CA GLY A 124 0.54 6.80 -22.57
C GLY A 124 -0.93 6.83 -22.13
N LYS A 125 -1.50 5.71 -21.66
CA LYS A 125 -2.91 5.60 -21.29
C LYS A 125 -3.13 5.37 -19.79
N PRO A 126 -4.21 5.94 -19.20
CA PRO A 126 -5.04 7.02 -19.75
C PRO A 126 -4.23 8.33 -19.91
N SER A 127 -4.76 9.27 -20.68
CA SER A 127 -4.25 10.64 -20.72
C SER A 127 -4.55 11.38 -19.40
N PRO A 128 -3.82 12.46 -19.07
CA PRO A 128 -3.96 13.16 -17.80
C PRO A 128 -5.38 13.61 -17.43
N GLU A 129 -6.17 14.04 -18.41
CA GLU A 129 -7.57 14.43 -18.23
C GLU A 129 -8.50 13.27 -17.87
N ASP A 130 -8.06 12.03 -18.14
CA ASP A 130 -8.80 10.79 -17.87
C ASP A 130 -8.32 10.08 -16.59
N TYR A 131 -7.43 10.71 -15.81
CA TYR A 131 -7.01 10.17 -14.51
C TYR A 131 -8.22 10.04 -13.54
N PRO A 132 -8.41 8.87 -12.90
CA PRO A 132 -9.52 8.65 -11.98
C PRO A 132 -9.54 9.63 -10.81
N LEU A 133 -10.59 10.46 -10.75
CA LEU A 133 -10.90 11.36 -9.63
C LEU A 133 -11.91 10.74 -8.65
N PHE A 134 -11.52 10.63 -7.39
CA PHE A 134 -12.37 10.11 -6.32
C PHE A 134 -13.13 11.22 -5.58
N SER A 135 -13.99 11.91 -6.33
CA SER A 135 -14.80 13.02 -5.82
C SER A 135 -15.62 12.64 -4.56
N GLY A 136 -15.65 13.57 -3.61
CA GLY A 136 -16.38 13.40 -2.35
C GLY A 136 -15.68 12.52 -1.30
N LEU A 137 -14.42 12.12 -1.52
CA LEU A 137 -13.54 11.66 -0.45
C LEU A 137 -12.72 12.83 0.10
N ASN A 138 -12.36 12.77 1.38
CA ASN A 138 -11.44 13.71 2.01
C ASN A 138 -10.60 12.95 3.02
N LEU A 139 -9.29 12.80 2.73
CA LEU A 139 -8.32 12.19 3.64
C LEU A 139 -7.55 13.25 4.45
N ALA A 140 -7.61 14.52 4.06
CA ALA A 140 -6.88 15.61 4.69
C ALA A 140 -7.74 16.38 5.71
N ASP A 141 -8.46 15.66 6.57
CA ASP A 141 -9.25 16.24 7.67
C ASP A 141 -8.46 16.34 8.99
N GLY A 142 -7.19 15.90 9.00
CA GLY A 142 -6.30 15.86 10.15
C GLY A 142 -6.45 14.62 11.03
N LYS A 143 -7.26 13.64 10.62
CA LYS A 143 -7.46 12.36 11.32
C LYS A 143 -6.80 11.21 10.56
N TRP A 144 -6.69 10.09 11.25
CA TRP A 144 -6.22 8.85 10.67
C TRP A 144 -7.28 8.21 9.78
N HIS A 145 -6.85 7.79 8.60
CA HIS A 145 -7.64 7.05 7.64
C HIS A 145 -6.93 5.76 7.23
N ARG A 146 -7.72 4.71 7.03
CA ARG A 146 -7.29 3.50 6.34
C ARG A 146 -7.80 3.61 4.91
N VAL A 147 -6.90 3.54 3.95
CA VAL A 147 -7.22 3.59 2.53
C VAL A 147 -6.72 2.34 1.84
N ALA A 148 -7.54 1.80 0.94
CA ALA A 148 -7.12 0.78 0.01
C ALA A 148 -7.49 1.19 -1.41
N VAL A 149 -6.54 1.13 -2.32
CA VAL A 149 -6.75 1.27 -3.76
C VAL A 149 -6.58 -0.10 -4.39
N SER A 150 -7.51 -0.52 -5.22
CA SER A 150 -7.45 -1.80 -5.93
C SER A 150 -7.65 -1.55 -7.42
N VAL A 151 -6.63 -1.88 -8.21
CA VAL A 151 -6.66 -1.84 -9.67
C VAL A 151 -6.91 -3.26 -10.16
N HIS A 152 -7.97 -3.42 -10.94
CA HIS A 152 -8.36 -4.70 -11.51
C HIS A 152 -8.91 -4.50 -12.92
N LYS A 153 -8.27 -5.10 -13.91
CA LYS A 153 -8.59 -4.90 -15.33
C LYS A 153 -8.69 -3.40 -15.64
N GLN A 154 -9.72 -2.90 -16.30
CA GLN A 154 -9.88 -1.47 -16.59
C GLN A 154 -10.66 -0.72 -15.50
N THR A 155 -10.54 -1.13 -14.24
CA THR A 155 -11.22 -0.48 -13.11
C THR A 155 -10.27 -0.19 -11.97
N VAL A 156 -10.51 0.90 -11.26
CA VAL A 156 -9.86 1.23 -10.00
C VAL A 156 -10.91 1.51 -8.93
N SER A 157 -10.71 0.95 -7.74
CA SER A 157 -11.57 1.16 -6.58
C SER A 157 -10.78 1.73 -5.42
N MET A 158 -11.27 2.82 -4.83
CA MET A 158 -10.75 3.35 -3.57
C MET A 158 -11.74 3.06 -2.45
N ILE A 159 -11.27 2.39 -1.40
CA ILE A 159 -12.02 2.08 -0.19
C ILE A 159 -11.43 2.89 0.94
N LEU A 160 -12.26 3.71 1.59
CA LEU A 160 -11.90 4.55 2.71
C LEU A 160 -12.58 4.05 3.98
N ASP A 161 -11.77 3.79 5.01
CA ASP A 161 -12.17 3.41 6.36
C ASP A 161 -13.12 2.23 6.43
N CYS A 162 -13.12 1.37 5.41
CA CYS A 162 -14.07 0.28 5.23
C CYS A 162 -15.55 0.70 5.29
N LYS A 163 -15.84 1.97 5.01
CA LYS A 163 -17.19 2.54 5.04
C LYS A 163 -17.64 3.02 3.67
N LYS A 164 -16.70 3.60 2.93
CA LYS A 164 -16.99 4.19 1.63
C LYS A 164 -16.12 3.51 0.59
N LYS A 165 -16.75 3.03 -0.48
CA LYS A 165 -16.08 2.49 -1.66
C LYS A 165 -16.54 3.30 -2.86
N ILE A 166 -15.60 3.82 -3.61
CA ILE A 166 -15.85 4.46 -4.90
C ILE A 166 -15.07 3.67 -5.95
N THR A 167 -15.75 3.30 -7.03
CA THR A 167 -15.14 2.65 -8.19
C THR A 167 -15.20 3.60 -9.39
N ARG A 168 -14.13 3.63 -10.17
CA ARG A 168 -13.97 4.42 -11.39
C ARG A 168 -13.44 3.51 -12.51
N GLN A 169 -13.76 3.89 -13.74
CA GLN A 169 -13.09 3.32 -14.91
C GLN A 169 -11.64 3.79 -14.93
N LEU A 170 -10.74 2.89 -15.31
CA LEU A 170 -9.33 3.16 -15.55
C LEU A 170 -9.06 2.81 -17.01
N LYS A 171 -9.05 3.82 -17.88
CA LYS A 171 -8.91 3.67 -19.34
C LYS A 171 -7.46 3.34 -19.78
N ARG A 172 -6.81 2.42 -19.07
CA ARG A 172 -5.51 1.88 -19.45
C ARG A 172 -5.63 0.90 -20.62
N SER A 173 -4.52 0.60 -21.26
CA SER A 173 -4.44 -0.40 -22.33
C SER A 173 -4.82 -1.81 -21.86
N ALA A 174 -5.07 -2.72 -22.82
CA ALA A 174 -5.43 -4.10 -22.54
C ALA A 174 -4.27 -4.92 -21.91
N HIS A 175 -3.03 -4.54 -22.18
CA HIS A 175 -1.81 -5.17 -21.67
C HIS A 175 -0.89 -4.08 -21.06
N PRO A 176 -1.29 -3.49 -19.93
CA PRO A 176 -0.61 -2.33 -19.40
C PRO A 176 0.75 -2.70 -18.78
N ILE A 177 1.74 -1.85 -18.99
CA ILE A 177 3.10 -2.03 -18.45
C ILE A 177 3.49 -0.75 -17.72
N ILE A 178 3.94 -0.92 -16.47
CA ILE A 178 4.62 0.10 -15.69
C ILE A 178 6.11 -0.24 -15.70
N ASP A 179 6.95 0.70 -16.09
CA ASP A 179 8.39 0.55 -16.17
C ASP A 179 9.01 0.53 -14.77
N THR A 180 9.73 -0.54 -14.46
CA THR A 180 10.40 -0.73 -13.16
C THR A 180 11.86 -0.28 -13.16
N LYS A 181 12.38 0.25 -14.28
CA LYS A 181 13.77 0.73 -14.37
C LYS A 181 13.98 2.10 -13.72
N GLY A 182 12.92 2.85 -13.45
CA GLY A 182 13.00 4.11 -12.71
C GLY A 182 12.96 3.92 -11.20
N ILE A 183 12.28 4.84 -10.51
CA ILE A 183 12.26 4.92 -9.04
C ILE A 183 10.84 4.93 -8.49
N VAL A 184 10.69 4.38 -7.28
CA VAL A 184 9.55 4.64 -6.42
C VAL A 184 9.93 5.75 -5.45
N VAL A 185 9.02 6.70 -5.24
CA VAL A 185 9.15 7.79 -4.29
C VAL A 185 7.98 7.70 -3.31
N PHE A 186 8.26 7.79 -2.01
CA PHE A 186 7.23 7.90 -0.98
C PHE A 186 7.22 9.31 -0.41
N GLY A 187 6.04 9.92 -0.45
CA GLY A 187 5.84 11.30 -0.08
C GLY A 187 5.95 12.31 -1.21
N THR A 188 6.14 13.56 -0.81
CA THR A 188 5.95 14.74 -1.65
C THR A 188 6.95 14.81 -2.79
N ARG A 189 6.50 15.32 -3.93
CA ARG A 189 7.45 15.83 -4.92
C ARG A 189 8.22 16.99 -4.29
N ILE A 190 9.40 17.28 -4.84
CA ILE A 190 10.32 18.34 -4.38
C ILE A 190 9.63 19.72 -4.21
N LEU A 191 8.48 19.93 -4.86
CA LEU A 191 7.72 21.18 -4.86
C LEU A 191 6.49 21.21 -3.92
N ASP A 192 6.03 20.08 -3.37
CA ASP A 192 4.80 20.07 -2.55
C ASP A 192 5.13 20.44 -1.09
N GLU A 193 4.29 21.25 -0.42
CA GLU A 193 4.58 21.77 0.93
C GLU A 193 4.17 20.85 2.10
N ASP A 194 3.91 19.58 1.81
CA ASP A 194 3.02 18.79 2.64
C ASP A 194 3.72 17.75 3.52
N VAL A 195 3.09 17.50 4.67
CA VAL A 195 3.57 16.58 5.71
C VAL A 195 2.45 15.61 6.00
N PHE A 196 2.75 14.31 6.06
CA PHE A 196 1.79 13.30 6.50
C PHE A 196 2.43 12.30 7.45
N GLU A 197 1.59 11.71 8.29
CA GLU A 197 1.97 10.62 9.19
C GLU A 197 1.52 9.30 8.57
N VAL A 198 2.42 8.33 8.44
CA VAL A 198 2.12 6.98 7.97
C VAL A 198 2.37 5.97 9.08
N CYS A 199 1.40 5.10 9.31
CA CYS A 199 1.54 3.99 10.24
C CYS A 199 1.77 2.66 9.53
N LEU A 200 1.31 2.58 8.27
CA LEU A 200 1.30 1.37 7.48
C LEU A 200 1.24 1.71 6.00
N PHE A 201 2.06 1.06 5.19
CA PHE A 201 1.99 1.15 3.74
C PHE A 201 2.34 -0.20 3.12
N TYR A 202 1.46 -0.69 2.24
CA TYR A 202 1.64 -1.93 1.50
C TYR A 202 1.27 -1.76 0.03
N LEU A 203 2.12 -2.26 -0.85
CA LEU A 203 1.85 -2.45 -2.26
C LEU A 203 1.85 -3.96 -2.53
N TYR A 204 0.68 -4.51 -2.81
CA TYR A 204 0.47 -5.94 -3.07
C TYR A 204 0.35 -6.20 -4.57
N SER A 205 1.09 -7.19 -5.05
CA SER A 205 1.28 -7.47 -6.47
C SER A 205 0.89 -8.88 -6.93
N LYS A 206 0.32 -9.71 -6.06
CA LYS A 206 -0.15 -11.06 -6.43
C LYS A 206 -1.46 -11.01 -7.24
N TRP A 207 -1.58 -11.91 -8.21
CA TRP A 207 -2.78 -12.07 -9.05
C TRP A 207 -4.06 -12.25 -8.21
N GLU A 208 -5.15 -11.61 -8.65
CA GLU A 208 -6.47 -11.54 -8.01
C GLU A 208 -6.61 -10.75 -6.69
N ASN A 209 -5.60 -9.95 -6.31
CA ASN A 209 -5.63 -9.17 -5.08
C ASN A 209 -6.62 -8.01 -5.13
N LYS A 210 -7.89 -8.28 -4.82
CA LYS A 210 -8.86 -7.25 -4.43
C LYS A 210 -8.67 -6.94 -2.96
N ALA A 211 -8.44 -5.67 -2.65
CA ALA A 211 -8.50 -5.20 -1.27
C ALA A 211 -9.93 -5.38 -0.73
N VAL A 212 -10.06 -6.12 0.37
CA VAL A 212 -11.34 -6.39 1.05
C VAL A 212 -11.28 -5.90 2.49
N CYS A 213 -12.45 -5.52 3.01
CA CYS A 213 -12.61 -5.20 4.41
C CYS A 213 -13.12 -6.45 5.15
N LEU A 214 -12.50 -6.77 6.29
CA LEU A 214 -12.98 -7.85 7.14
C LEU A 214 -14.22 -7.44 7.93
N GLU A 215 -15.00 -8.43 8.32
CA GLU A 215 -16.14 -8.27 9.23
C GLU A 215 -15.73 -7.50 10.50
N GLY A 216 -16.54 -6.51 10.86
CA GLY A 216 -16.22 -5.49 11.87
C GLY A 216 -15.59 -4.20 11.31
N GLY A 217 -15.39 -4.10 9.99
CA GLY A 217 -15.13 -2.84 9.28
C GLY A 217 -13.83 -2.13 9.67
N SER A 218 -12.89 -2.87 10.26
CA SER A 218 -11.73 -2.25 10.91
C SER A 218 -10.41 -2.66 10.29
N ARG A 219 -10.32 -3.72 9.46
CA ARG A 219 -9.07 -4.21 8.88
C ARG A 219 -9.22 -4.44 7.39
N PHE A 220 -8.24 -4.01 6.61
CA PHE A 220 -8.09 -4.45 5.24
C PHE A 220 -7.33 -5.78 5.19
N MET A 221 -7.82 -6.73 4.40
CA MET A 221 -7.05 -7.88 3.94
C MET A 221 -7.11 -7.95 2.42
N TYR A 222 -6.25 -8.79 1.84
CA TYR A 222 -6.31 -9.18 0.43
C TYR A 222 -6.88 -10.60 0.34
N LEU A 223 -7.70 -10.86 -0.66
CA LEU A 223 -8.05 -12.23 -1.04
C LEU A 223 -6.97 -12.69 -2.04
N SER A 224 -6.16 -13.67 -1.65
CA SER A 224 -5.36 -14.42 -2.64
C SER A 224 -6.27 -15.50 -3.22
N GLY A 225 -6.57 -15.43 -4.52
CA GLY A 225 -7.22 -16.56 -5.20
C GLY A 225 -6.33 -17.79 -5.13
N SER A 226 -6.76 -18.82 -4.39
CA SER A 226 -6.38 -20.19 -4.73
C SER A 226 -7.47 -20.73 -5.62
N ASN A 227 -7.10 -21.41 -6.69
CA ASN A 227 -8.03 -22.02 -7.66
C ASN A 227 -8.77 -23.25 -7.11
N ASP A 228 -8.94 -23.34 -5.78
CA ASP A 228 -9.60 -24.44 -5.10
C ASP A 228 -11.00 -24.02 -4.66
N GLY A 229 -11.94 -24.00 -5.61
CA GLY A 229 -13.34 -24.34 -5.37
C GLY A 229 -14.05 -23.86 -4.09
N ILE A 230 -13.84 -22.62 -3.61
CA ILE A 230 -14.69 -22.06 -2.53
C ILE A 230 -15.96 -21.51 -3.16
N SER A 231 -16.80 -22.44 -3.62
CA SER A 231 -18.23 -22.21 -3.83
C SER A 231 -18.86 -21.85 -2.48
N ARG A 232 -19.53 -20.68 -2.45
CA ARG A 232 -20.60 -20.29 -1.52
C ARG A 232 -20.49 -20.89 -0.10
N ARG A 233 -19.50 -20.49 0.69
CA ARG A 233 -19.56 -20.68 2.14
C ARG A 233 -19.41 -19.36 2.88
N ASN A 234 -20.34 -19.16 3.81
CA ASN A 234 -20.46 -18.01 4.69
C ASN A 234 -19.09 -17.74 5.37
N PRO A 235 -18.52 -16.52 5.29
CA PRO A 235 -17.17 -16.21 5.83
C PRO A 235 -16.99 -16.54 7.32
N ALA A 236 -18.09 -16.64 8.07
CA ALA A 236 -18.09 -17.01 9.49
C ALA A 236 -17.66 -18.47 9.77
N ALA A 237 -17.58 -19.35 8.77
CA ALA A 237 -17.30 -20.78 8.95
C ALA A 237 -15.86 -21.20 8.60
N ALA A 238 -15.00 -20.30 8.11
CA ALA A 238 -13.63 -20.64 7.73
C ALA A 238 -12.69 -20.53 8.95
N GLY A 239 -12.35 -21.68 9.54
CA GLY A 239 -11.43 -21.77 10.68
C GLY A 239 -9.98 -21.32 10.35
N PRO A 240 -9.11 -21.21 11.38
CA PRO A 240 -7.77 -20.62 11.29
C PRO A 240 -6.79 -21.29 10.30
N GLN A 241 -7.14 -22.44 9.72
CA GLN A 241 -6.27 -23.26 8.88
C GLN A 241 -6.41 -22.98 7.38
N HIS A 242 -7.42 -22.22 6.94
CA HIS A 242 -7.57 -21.80 5.54
C HIS A 242 -6.97 -20.41 5.26
N TRP A 243 -6.36 -19.78 6.27
CA TRP A 243 -5.63 -18.52 6.11
C TRP A 243 -4.18 -18.84 5.78
N GLY A 244 -3.72 -18.44 4.60
CA GLY A 244 -2.34 -18.68 4.17
C GLY A 244 -1.33 -18.13 5.18
N VAL A 245 -0.75 -19.02 5.97
CA VAL A 245 0.50 -18.83 6.69
C VAL A 245 1.61 -19.22 5.71
N PRO A 246 2.65 -18.40 5.47
CA PRO A 246 3.84 -18.92 4.78
C PRO A 246 4.45 -19.99 5.68
N LEU A 247 4.56 -21.21 5.18
CA LEU A 247 5.40 -22.22 5.80
C LEU A 247 6.82 -21.66 5.86
N SER A 248 7.38 -21.50 7.06
CA SER A 248 8.80 -21.24 7.25
C SER A 248 9.62 -22.30 6.49
N PRO A 249 10.75 -21.95 5.85
CA PRO A 249 11.69 -22.96 5.40
C PRO A 249 12.15 -23.73 6.64
N GLN A 250 11.80 -25.00 6.72
CA GLN A 250 12.40 -25.88 7.71
C GLN A 250 13.90 -25.92 7.44
N ALA A 251 14.68 -25.52 8.44
CA ALA A 251 16.09 -25.82 8.50
C ALA A 251 16.25 -27.34 8.45
N GLY A 252 16.97 -27.83 7.44
CA GLY A 252 17.30 -29.24 7.32
C GLY A 252 18.30 -29.46 6.20
N GLY A 253 19.49 -29.96 6.56
CA GLY A 253 20.41 -30.58 5.61
C GLY A 253 21.82 -29.99 5.63
N ASN A 254 22.68 -30.56 6.47
CA ASN A 254 24.13 -30.57 6.27
C ASN A 254 24.45 -31.07 4.85
N GLU A 255 25.26 -30.34 4.10
CA GLU A 255 26.20 -30.95 3.17
C GLU A 255 27.45 -30.08 3.04
N GLN A 256 28.58 -30.66 3.44
CA GLN A 256 29.92 -30.14 3.23
C GLN A 256 30.24 -30.14 1.73
N ILE A 257 30.87 -29.08 1.20
CA ILE A 257 31.97 -29.23 0.25
C ILE A 257 33.05 -28.19 0.60
N GLN A 258 34.29 -28.68 0.66
CA GLN A 258 35.52 -28.00 1.04
C GLN A 258 36.08 -27.08 -0.05
N ARG A 259 36.85 -26.09 0.44
CA ARG A 259 37.99 -25.35 -0.16
C ARG A 259 37.88 -24.84 -1.59
#